data_AF-A0A9W3K5U7-F1
#
_entry.id   AF-A0A9W3K5U7-F1
#
_cell.length_a   1.000
_cell.length_b   1.000
_cell.length_c   1.000
_cell.angle_alpha   90.00
_cell.angle_beta   90.00
_cell.angle_gamma   90.00
#
_symmetry.space_group_name_H-M   'P 1'
#
loop_
_entity.id
_entity.type
_entity.pdbx_description
1 polymer ?
#
loop_
_entity_poly.entity_id
_entity_poly.type
_entity_poly.pdbx_seq_one_letter_code
_entity_poly.pdbx_strand_id
1 'polypeptide(L)'
;MFDLSSHLWITITAFGGAGLTLPLAITIALWLALGYSWQRSAAWLGVLAATIGVVALTKIAFLGWGIGIRKWDFTGFSGHAMLSTSVYPVAIFLALIRTRTPVRIAGIALGLAAGIAVGVSRVALDAHSPSESITGCIVGAIAALAFIAGSWHAVPHRWSVPAVVASLALVTVALHGITVPSHRWVTKVALELSGHERPFVRARWKANPNYRPASQPSSRQRTASPPPLLHA
;
A
#
# COMPACT_ATOMS: atom_id res chain seq x y z
N MET A 1 -19.68 -4.17 -17.25
CA MET A 1 -19.89 -5.23 -16.24
C MET A 1 -19.43 -4.68 -14.89
N PHE A 2 -20.19 -3.74 -14.29
CA PHE A 2 -20.12 -3.26 -12.89
C PHE A 2 -21.19 -2.15 -12.71
N ASP A 3 -22.49 -2.50 -12.71
CA ASP A 3 -23.60 -1.53 -12.56
C ASP A 3 -23.83 -1.11 -11.09
N LEU A 4 -22.76 -0.70 -10.40
CA LEU A 4 -22.85 -0.05 -9.10
C LEU A 4 -22.67 1.47 -9.31
N SER A 5 -23.42 2.28 -8.55
CA SER A 5 -23.30 3.74 -8.65
C SER A 5 -21.87 4.20 -8.30
N SER A 6 -21.37 5.23 -8.99
CA SER A 6 -20.01 5.76 -8.77
C SER A 6 -19.75 6.13 -7.31
N HIS A 7 -20.79 6.56 -6.59
CA HIS A 7 -20.72 6.82 -5.15
C HIS A 7 -20.36 5.57 -4.34
N LEU A 8 -20.95 4.42 -4.64
CA LEU A 8 -20.63 3.17 -3.93
C LEU A 8 -19.17 2.75 -4.18
N TRP A 9 -18.67 2.89 -5.39
CA TRP A 9 -17.26 2.60 -5.68
C TRP A 9 -16.30 3.51 -4.92
N ILE A 10 -16.64 4.79 -4.77
CA ILE A 10 -15.87 5.75 -3.97
C ILE A 10 -15.91 5.37 -2.48
N THR A 11 -17.06 4.97 -1.96
CA THR A 11 -17.17 4.49 -0.58
C THR A 11 -16.33 3.24 -0.35
N ILE A 12 -16.33 2.29 -1.30
CA ILE A 12 -15.52 1.07 -1.23
C ILE A 12 -14.03 1.41 -1.35
N THR A 13 -13.61 2.30 -2.24
CA THR A 13 -12.18 2.65 -2.34
C THR A 13 -11.66 3.37 -1.11
N ALA A 14 -12.50 4.11 -0.38
CA ALA A 14 -12.13 4.80 0.84
C ALA A 14 -11.66 3.83 1.94
N PHE A 15 -12.19 2.61 1.95
CA PHE A 15 -11.74 1.53 2.83
C PHE A 15 -10.28 1.13 2.57
N GLY A 16 -9.82 1.20 1.32
CA GLY A 16 -8.43 0.92 0.94
C GLY A 16 -7.43 2.05 1.16
N GLY A 17 -7.88 3.22 1.61
CA GLY A 17 -7.04 4.39 1.74
C GLY A 17 -5.97 4.22 2.82
N ALA A 18 -4.74 4.65 2.52
CA ALA A 18 -3.64 4.63 3.49
C ALA A 18 -3.96 5.41 4.79
N GLY A 19 -4.85 6.42 4.71
CA GLY A 19 -5.32 7.18 5.87
C GLY A 19 -6.16 6.35 6.85
N LEU A 20 -6.74 5.24 6.42
CA LEU A 20 -7.45 4.30 7.27
C LEU A 20 -6.61 3.05 7.56
N THR A 21 -6.05 2.43 6.53
CA THR A 21 -5.40 1.11 6.68
C THR A 21 -4.10 1.18 7.48
N LEU A 22 -3.34 2.29 7.42
CA LEU A 22 -2.12 2.43 8.22
C LEU A 22 -2.44 2.61 9.72
N PRO A 23 -3.38 3.48 10.13
CA PRO A 23 -3.85 3.51 11.51
C PRO A 23 -4.37 2.16 12.00
N LEU A 24 -5.16 1.43 11.19
CA LEU A 24 -5.59 0.08 11.54
C LEU A 24 -4.40 -0.86 11.75
N ALA A 25 -3.39 -0.81 10.88
CA ALA A 25 -2.18 -1.60 11.04
C ALA A 25 -1.41 -1.26 12.32
N ILE A 26 -1.37 0.02 12.71
CA ILE A 26 -0.77 0.47 13.97
C ILE A 26 -1.59 -0.06 15.15
N THR A 27 -2.92 0.01 15.10
CA THR A 27 -3.80 -0.56 16.13
C THR A 27 -3.57 -2.05 16.31
N ILE A 28 -3.44 -2.81 15.21
CA ILE A 28 -3.04 -4.23 15.21
C ILE A 28 -1.68 -4.39 15.92
N ALA A 29 -0.68 -3.59 15.56
CA ALA A 29 0.66 -3.65 16.16
C ALA A 29 0.64 -3.40 17.67
N LEU A 30 -0.17 -2.44 18.13
CA LEU A 30 -0.35 -2.12 19.55
C LEU A 30 -0.97 -3.31 20.30
N TRP A 31 -2.03 -3.90 19.76
CA TRP A 31 -2.64 -5.09 20.35
C TRP A 31 -1.68 -6.29 20.37
N LEU A 32 -0.87 -6.47 19.33
CA LEU A 32 0.15 -7.51 19.30
C LEU A 32 1.22 -7.31 20.40
N ALA A 33 1.65 -6.06 20.63
CA ALA A 33 2.62 -5.72 21.66
C ALA A 33 2.05 -5.90 23.08
N LEU A 34 0.82 -5.44 23.31
CA LEU A 34 0.16 -5.51 24.62
C LEU A 34 -0.31 -6.91 24.99
N GLY A 35 -0.78 -7.67 24.01
CA GLY A 35 -1.46 -8.94 24.22
C GLY A 35 -0.59 -10.18 24.02
N TYR A 36 0.51 -10.06 23.24
CA TYR A 36 1.43 -11.17 22.97
C TYR A 36 2.88 -10.83 23.33
N SER A 37 3.61 -10.21 22.39
CA SER A 37 5.02 -9.87 22.56
C SER A 37 5.44 -8.78 21.57
N TRP A 38 6.47 -8.03 21.95
CA TRP A 38 7.09 -7.04 21.07
C TRP A 38 7.56 -7.66 19.74
N GLN A 39 8.08 -8.89 19.76
CA GLN A 39 8.57 -9.57 18.56
C GLN A 39 7.46 -9.77 17.52
N ARG A 40 6.22 -10.07 17.94
CA ARG A 40 5.10 -10.24 17.01
C ARG A 40 4.62 -8.92 16.43
N SER A 41 4.62 -7.87 17.25
CA SER A 41 4.35 -6.51 16.78
C SER A 41 5.40 -6.08 15.74
N ALA A 42 6.68 -6.31 16.03
CA ALA A 42 7.78 -6.05 15.11
C ALA A 42 7.70 -6.90 13.84
N ALA A 43 7.32 -8.18 13.93
CA ALA A 43 7.13 -9.06 12.77
C ALA A 43 5.99 -8.56 11.86
N TRP A 44 4.85 -8.14 12.44
CA TRP A 44 3.74 -7.56 11.69
C TRP A 44 4.17 -6.27 10.98
N LEU A 45 4.79 -5.34 11.71
CA LEU A 45 5.28 -4.09 11.15
C LEU A 45 6.37 -4.32 10.10
N GLY A 46 7.25 -5.31 10.29
CA GLY A 46 8.27 -5.68 9.34
C GLY A 46 7.71 -6.21 8.03
N VAL A 47 6.75 -7.14 8.09
CA VAL A 47 6.05 -7.67 6.91
C VAL A 47 5.31 -6.55 6.16
N LEU A 48 4.61 -5.69 6.90
CA LEU A 48 3.88 -4.57 6.29
C LEU A 48 4.82 -3.53 5.69
N ALA A 49 5.90 -3.17 6.39
CA ALA A 49 6.91 -2.24 5.88
C ALA A 49 7.60 -2.77 4.63
N ALA A 50 7.94 -4.06 4.60
CA ALA A 50 8.53 -4.70 3.43
C ALA A 50 7.60 -4.64 2.21
N THR A 51 6.31 -4.93 2.40
CA THR A 51 5.32 -4.90 1.31
C THR A 51 5.00 -3.47 0.84
N ILE A 52 4.89 -2.50 1.76
CA ILE A 52 4.82 -1.08 1.41
C ILE A 52 6.06 -0.67 0.60
N GLY A 53 7.25 -1.11 1.02
CA GLY A 53 8.50 -0.87 0.31
C GLY A 53 8.48 -1.41 -1.12
N VAL A 54 8.06 -2.66 -1.33
CA VAL A 54 7.92 -3.26 -2.67
C VAL A 54 6.94 -2.45 -3.55
N VAL A 55 5.79 -2.04 -3.01
CA VAL A 55 4.83 -1.20 -3.74
C VAL A 55 5.42 0.18 -4.09
N ALA A 56 6.09 0.82 -3.13
CA ALA A 56 6.72 2.12 -3.35
C ALA A 56 7.82 2.03 -4.41
N LEU A 57 8.71 1.03 -4.31
CA LEU A 57 9.81 0.81 -5.25
C LEU A 57 9.32 0.56 -6.67
N THR A 58 8.28 -0.26 -6.87
CA THR A 58 7.73 -0.49 -8.22
C THR A 58 7.14 0.78 -8.83
N LYS A 59 6.46 1.60 -8.02
CA LYS A 59 5.96 2.90 -8.48
C LYS A 59 7.09 3.88 -8.78
N ILE A 60 8.13 3.93 -7.94
CA ILE A 60 9.32 4.77 -8.15
C ILE A 60 10.03 4.34 -9.44
N ALA A 61 10.22 3.04 -9.66
CA ALA A 61 10.83 2.49 -10.86
C ALA A 61 10.09 2.92 -12.13
N PHE A 62 8.76 2.90 -12.11
CA PHE A 62 7.96 3.40 -13.22
C PHE A 62 8.03 4.92 -13.36
N LEU A 63 7.75 5.68 -12.29
CA LEU A 63 7.68 7.15 -12.37
C LEU A 63 9.03 7.77 -12.72
N GLY A 64 10.13 7.17 -12.27
CA GLY A 64 11.49 7.63 -12.51
C GLY A 64 12.08 7.14 -13.83
N TRP A 65 11.90 5.87 -14.19
CA TRP A 65 12.59 5.25 -15.34
C TRP A 65 11.67 4.60 -16.36
N GLY A 66 10.35 4.65 -16.18
CA GLY A 66 9.39 4.03 -17.09
C GLY A 66 9.44 2.50 -17.07
N ILE A 67 9.97 1.89 -16.00
CA ILE A 67 10.03 0.44 -15.84
C ILE A 67 8.62 -0.08 -15.57
N GLY A 68 8.08 -0.84 -16.52
CA GLY A 68 6.73 -1.39 -16.47
C GLY A 68 6.48 -2.36 -17.63
N ILE A 69 5.33 -3.02 -17.64
CA ILE A 69 4.99 -4.01 -18.67
C ILE A 69 3.79 -3.53 -19.50
N ARG A 70 4.07 -3.02 -20.71
CA ARG A 70 3.05 -2.40 -21.60
C ARG A 70 1.91 -3.34 -21.95
N LYS A 71 2.22 -4.60 -22.26
CA LYS A 71 1.24 -5.64 -22.64
C LYS A 71 0.16 -5.85 -21.56
N TRP A 72 0.54 -5.68 -20.30
CA TRP A 72 -0.34 -5.88 -19.15
C TRP A 72 -0.83 -4.56 -18.54
N ASP A 73 -0.42 -3.42 -19.12
CA ASP A 73 -0.67 -2.09 -18.58
C ASP A 73 -0.24 -1.96 -17.10
N PHE A 74 0.92 -2.54 -16.79
CA PHE A 74 1.47 -2.61 -15.44
C PHE A 74 2.51 -1.50 -15.23
N THR A 75 2.22 -0.57 -14.32
CA THR A 75 3.11 0.55 -13.95
C THR A 75 3.49 0.55 -12.47
N GLY A 76 3.13 -0.51 -11.74
CA GLY A 76 3.47 -0.70 -10.34
C GLY A 76 2.28 -1.25 -9.54
N PHE A 77 2.57 -1.87 -8.40
CA PHE A 77 1.53 -2.51 -7.60
C PHE A 77 0.50 -1.51 -7.03
N SER A 78 -0.77 -1.91 -6.95
CA SER A 78 -1.82 -1.10 -6.32
C SER A 78 -1.67 -1.08 -4.80
N GLY A 79 -1.36 0.10 -4.24
CA GLY A 79 -1.22 0.28 -2.79
C GLY A 79 -2.53 0.10 -2.01
N HIS A 80 -3.68 0.50 -2.57
CA HIS A 80 -4.97 0.29 -1.89
C HIS A 80 -5.34 -1.19 -1.82
N ALA A 81 -5.13 -1.92 -2.91
CA ALA A 81 -5.35 -3.36 -2.97
C ALA A 81 -4.41 -4.09 -2.00
N MET A 82 -3.11 -3.77 -2.02
CA MET A 82 -2.11 -4.36 -1.12
C MET A 82 -2.41 -4.06 0.35
N LEU A 83 -2.69 -2.81 0.72
CA LEU A 83 -2.95 -2.44 2.12
C LEU A 83 -4.25 -3.07 2.65
N SER A 84 -5.33 -3.06 1.88
CA SER A 84 -6.60 -3.65 2.33
C SER A 84 -6.53 -5.19 2.44
N THR A 85 -5.93 -5.87 1.46
CA THR A 85 -5.76 -7.35 1.49
C THR A 85 -4.72 -7.84 2.49
N SER A 86 -3.83 -6.97 2.98
CA SER A 86 -2.91 -7.30 4.08
C SER A 86 -3.53 -7.04 5.46
N VAL A 87 -4.18 -5.88 5.64
CA VAL A 87 -4.65 -5.43 6.96
C VAL A 87 -5.95 -6.11 7.40
N TYR A 88 -6.95 -6.26 6.52
CA TYR A 88 -8.26 -6.78 6.92
C TYR A 88 -8.24 -8.25 7.37
N PRO A 89 -7.55 -9.18 6.69
CA PRO A 89 -7.50 -10.56 7.18
C PRO A 89 -6.82 -10.65 8.54
N VAL A 90 -5.78 -9.85 8.80
CA VAL A 90 -5.07 -9.82 10.08
C VAL A 90 -5.92 -9.19 11.19
N ALA A 91 -6.65 -8.11 10.88
CA ALA A 91 -7.59 -7.49 11.81
C ALA A 91 -8.67 -8.50 12.25
N ILE A 92 -9.29 -9.19 11.30
CA ILE A 92 -10.33 -10.18 11.58
C ILE A 92 -9.75 -11.40 12.29
N PHE A 93 -8.55 -11.85 11.91
CA PHE A 93 -7.84 -12.92 12.60
C PHE A 93 -7.65 -12.61 14.09
N LEU A 94 -7.22 -11.39 14.44
CA LEU A 94 -7.07 -10.95 15.83
C LEU A 94 -8.41 -10.86 16.56
N ALA A 95 -9.45 -10.36 15.90
CA ALA A 95 -10.80 -10.30 16.45
C ALA A 95 -11.39 -11.69 16.74
N LEU A 96 -11.03 -12.69 15.93
CA LEU A 96 -11.56 -14.05 16.02
C LEU A 96 -10.62 -15.05 16.69
N ILE A 97 -9.51 -14.60 17.31
CA ILE A 97 -8.44 -15.49 17.77
C ILE A 97 -8.93 -16.59 18.74
N ARG A 98 -9.94 -16.30 19.58
CA ARG A 98 -10.53 -17.24 20.55
C ARG A 98 -11.64 -18.12 19.99
N THR A 99 -12.00 -17.96 18.72
CA THR A 99 -13.05 -18.77 18.08
C THR A 99 -12.49 -20.07 17.50
N ARG A 100 -13.38 -21.01 17.16
CA ARG A 100 -12.99 -22.29 16.57
C ARG A 100 -12.30 -22.07 15.22
N THR A 101 -11.38 -22.97 14.85
CA THR A 101 -10.60 -22.92 13.60
C THR A 101 -11.43 -22.62 12.35
N PRO A 102 -12.58 -23.28 12.09
CA PRO A 102 -13.37 -22.98 10.89
C PRO A 102 -13.87 -21.53 10.83
N VAL A 103 -14.25 -20.96 11.98
CA VAL A 103 -14.72 -19.57 12.08
C VAL A 103 -13.59 -18.59 11.82
N ARG A 104 -12.38 -18.88 12.34
CA ARG A 104 -11.18 -18.10 12.05
C ARG A 104 -10.85 -18.10 10.55
N ILE A 105 -10.88 -19.26 9.91
CA ILE A 105 -10.62 -19.40 8.46
C ILE A 105 -11.66 -18.61 7.66
N ALA A 106 -12.94 -18.74 8.00
CA ALA A 106 -14.01 -17.99 7.34
C ALA A 106 -13.83 -16.47 7.49
N GLY A 107 -13.43 -16.00 8.67
CA GLY A 107 -13.14 -14.59 8.90
C GLY A 107 -11.94 -14.08 8.11
N ILE A 108 -10.85 -14.85 8.00
CA ILE A 108 -9.70 -14.52 7.17
C ILE A 108 -10.12 -14.42 5.70
N ALA A 109 -10.91 -15.39 5.21
CA ALA A 109 -11.43 -15.37 3.85
C ALA A 109 -12.32 -14.15 3.59
N LEU A 110 -13.16 -13.76 4.56
CA LEU A 110 -13.96 -12.53 4.48
C LEU A 110 -13.09 -11.27 4.42
N GLY A 111 -12.02 -11.21 5.22
CA GLY A 111 -11.06 -10.09 5.17
C GLY A 111 -10.35 -9.99 3.83
N LEU A 112 -9.98 -11.13 3.24
CA LEU A 112 -9.39 -11.17 1.90
C LEU A 112 -10.40 -10.71 0.86
N ALA A 113 -11.64 -11.18 0.93
CA ALA A 113 -12.72 -10.76 0.04
C ALA A 113 -12.98 -9.25 0.11
N ALA A 114 -12.99 -8.67 1.33
CA ALA A 114 -13.11 -7.23 1.52
C ALA A 114 -11.96 -6.45 0.87
N GLY A 115 -10.71 -6.91 1.04
CA GLY A 115 -9.56 -6.30 0.38
C GLY A 115 -9.59 -6.44 -1.15
N ILE A 116 -10.06 -7.58 -1.66
CA ILE A 116 -10.24 -7.78 -3.11
C ILE A 116 -11.33 -6.84 -3.64
N ALA A 117 -12.43 -6.63 -2.91
CA ALA A 117 -13.47 -5.68 -3.29
C ALA A 117 -12.94 -4.24 -3.40
N VAL A 118 -12.05 -3.85 -2.49
CA VAL A 118 -11.28 -2.60 -2.60
C VAL A 118 -10.41 -2.59 -3.85
N GLY A 119 -9.72 -3.70 -4.17
CA GLY A 119 -8.95 -3.83 -5.41
C GLY A 119 -9.82 -3.66 -6.66
N VAL A 120 -10.99 -4.29 -6.70
CA VAL A 120 -11.95 -4.19 -7.81
C VAL A 120 -12.44 -2.76 -7.97
N SER A 121 -12.74 -2.05 -6.88
CA SER A 121 -13.18 -0.65 -6.95
C SER A 121 -12.15 0.27 -7.59
N ARG A 122 -10.85 0.01 -7.39
CA ARG A 122 -9.77 0.77 -8.06
C ARG A 122 -9.75 0.58 -9.57
N VAL A 123 -10.13 -0.61 -10.04
CA VAL A 123 -10.25 -0.89 -11.48
C VAL A 123 -11.52 -0.25 -12.03
N ALA A 124 -12.64 -0.36 -11.31
CA ALA A 124 -13.92 0.22 -11.72
C ALA A 124 -13.89 1.77 -11.79
N LEU A 125 -13.05 2.41 -10.98
CA LEU A 125 -12.84 3.87 -10.99
C LEU A 125 -11.72 4.32 -11.95
N ASP A 126 -11.23 3.43 -12.83
CA ASP A 126 -10.12 3.69 -13.77
C ASP A 126 -8.83 4.20 -13.11
N ALA A 127 -8.68 3.95 -11.81
CA ALA A 127 -7.57 4.49 -11.04
C ALA A 127 -6.32 3.59 -11.11
N HIS A 128 -6.50 2.30 -11.41
CA HIS A 128 -5.44 1.32 -11.61
C HIS A 128 -5.84 0.34 -12.72
N SER A 129 -4.85 -0.26 -13.39
CA SER A 129 -5.14 -1.35 -14.32
C SER A 129 -5.52 -2.63 -13.56
N PRO A 130 -6.21 -3.59 -14.21
CA PRO A 130 -6.48 -4.90 -13.62
C PRO A 130 -5.21 -5.61 -13.14
N SER A 131 -4.11 -5.51 -13.91
CA SER A 131 -2.85 -6.18 -13.55
C SER A 131 -2.26 -5.60 -12.26
N GLU A 132 -2.27 -4.28 -12.10
CA GLU A 132 -1.79 -3.58 -10.89
C GLU A 132 -2.63 -3.91 -9.65
N SER A 133 -3.95 -4.03 -9.84
CA SER A 133 -4.87 -4.36 -8.76
C SER A 133 -4.73 -5.81 -8.31
N ILE A 134 -4.74 -6.77 -9.25
CA ILE A 134 -4.58 -8.20 -8.97
C ILE A 134 -3.25 -8.46 -8.27
N THR A 135 -2.15 -7.93 -8.82
CA THR A 135 -0.82 -8.12 -8.23
C THR A 135 -0.70 -7.44 -6.86
N GLY A 136 -1.32 -6.28 -6.67
CA GLY A 136 -1.45 -5.65 -5.34
C GLY A 136 -2.17 -6.55 -4.33
N CYS A 137 -3.31 -7.13 -4.72
CA CYS A 137 -4.05 -8.09 -3.88
C CYS A 137 -3.21 -9.32 -3.54
N ILE A 138 -2.47 -9.88 -4.50
CA ILE A 138 -1.60 -11.05 -4.28
C ILE A 138 -0.51 -10.72 -3.25
N VAL A 139 0.19 -9.60 -3.42
CA VAL A 139 1.25 -9.16 -2.49
C VAL A 139 0.69 -8.97 -1.08
N GLY A 140 -0.46 -8.31 -0.94
CA GLY A 140 -1.09 -8.09 0.37
C GLY A 140 -1.59 -9.39 1.01
N ALA A 141 -2.19 -10.30 0.23
CA ALA A 141 -2.64 -11.61 0.71
C ALA A 141 -1.47 -12.48 1.20
N ILE A 142 -0.35 -12.50 0.46
CA ILE A 142 0.87 -13.20 0.89
C ILE A 142 1.35 -12.64 2.23
N ALA A 143 1.36 -11.32 2.39
CA ALA A 143 1.76 -10.65 3.62
C ALA A 143 0.89 -11.08 4.81
N ALA A 144 -0.44 -11.00 4.65
CA ALA A 144 -1.39 -11.39 5.67
C ALA A 144 -1.24 -12.87 6.06
N LEU A 145 -1.22 -13.76 5.06
CA LEU A 145 -1.17 -15.19 5.29
C LEU A 145 0.16 -15.63 5.91
N ALA A 146 1.29 -15.03 5.51
CA ALA A 146 2.59 -15.30 6.13
C ALA A 146 2.59 -14.91 7.61
N PHE A 147 2.08 -13.72 7.95
CA PHE A 147 1.98 -13.27 9.34
C PHE A 147 1.02 -14.14 10.17
N ILE A 148 -0.16 -14.46 9.62
CA ILE A 148 -1.17 -15.30 10.26
C ILE A 148 -0.63 -16.71 10.50
N ALA A 149 0.05 -17.31 9.52
CA ALA A 149 0.64 -18.64 9.66
C ALA A 149 1.68 -18.67 10.80
N GLY A 150 2.58 -17.68 10.85
CA GLY A 150 3.53 -17.53 11.96
C GLY A 150 2.87 -17.23 13.31
N SER A 151 1.64 -16.72 13.29
CA SER A 151 0.88 -16.37 14.50
C SER A 151 -0.26 -17.32 14.85
N TRP A 152 -0.41 -18.43 14.13
CA TRP A 152 -1.62 -19.24 14.20
C TRP A 152 -1.90 -19.84 15.59
N HIS A 153 -0.84 -20.34 16.24
CA HIS A 153 -0.88 -21.01 17.55
C HIS A 153 -0.56 -20.07 18.71
N ALA A 154 -0.55 -18.75 18.46
CA ALA A 154 -0.28 -17.77 19.49
C ALA A 154 -1.41 -17.74 20.52
N VAL A 155 -1.07 -17.87 21.80
CA VAL A 155 -2.02 -17.69 22.89
C VAL A 155 -1.74 -16.35 23.56
N PRO A 156 -2.68 -15.39 23.53
CA PRO A 156 -2.45 -14.09 24.13
C PRO A 156 -2.68 -14.13 25.65
N HIS A 157 -1.87 -13.37 26.39
CA HIS A 157 -1.83 -13.42 27.86
C HIS A 157 -2.93 -12.56 28.51
N ARG A 158 -3.10 -11.30 28.06
CA ARG A 158 -4.11 -10.34 28.55
C ARG A 158 -4.92 -9.79 27.38
N TRP A 159 -5.81 -10.62 26.85
CA TRP A 159 -6.58 -10.31 25.63
C TRP A 159 -8.05 -10.04 25.93
N SER A 160 -8.50 -8.82 25.64
CA SER A 160 -9.93 -8.49 25.60
C SER A 160 -10.38 -8.42 24.15
N VAL A 161 -10.98 -9.50 23.64
CA VAL A 161 -11.55 -9.53 22.27
C VAL A 161 -12.50 -8.35 22.03
N PRO A 162 -13.42 -8.00 22.95
CA PRO A 162 -14.31 -6.86 22.76
C PRO A 162 -13.55 -5.54 22.59
N ALA A 163 -12.47 -5.31 23.35
CA ALA A 163 -11.67 -4.10 23.23
C ALA A 163 -10.92 -4.03 21.90
N VAL A 164 -10.39 -5.15 21.41
CA VAL A 164 -9.77 -5.25 20.09
C VAL A 164 -10.80 -4.87 19.02
N VAL A 165 -11.95 -5.53 19.01
CA VAL A 165 -13.02 -5.29 18.04
C VAL A 165 -13.50 -3.84 18.10
N ALA A 166 -13.77 -3.30 19.29
CA ALA A 166 -14.23 -1.93 19.48
C ALA A 166 -13.20 -0.91 18.96
N SER A 167 -11.91 -1.11 19.25
CA SER A 167 -10.86 -0.20 18.78
C SER A 167 -10.69 -0.24 17.26
N LEU A 168 -10.73 -1.42 16.64
CA LEU A 168 -10.65 -1.56 15.18
C LEU A 168 -11.87 -0.93 14.50
N ALA A 169 -13.07 -1.14 15.05
CA ALA A 169 -14.29 -0.53 14.57
C ALA A 169 -14.24 1.00 14.69
N LEU A 170 -13.81 1.53 15.85
CA LEU A 170 -13.66 2.95 16.11
C LEU A 170 -12.71 3.60 15.10
N VAL A 171 -11.52 3.03 14.89
CA VAL A 171 -10.55 3.53 13.90
C VAL A 171 -11.14 3.48 12.49
N THR A 172 -11.87 2.42 12.16
CA THR A 172 -12.53 2.27 10.86
C THR A 172 -13.55 3.37 10.61
N VAL A 173 -14.43 3.64 11.58
CA VAL A 173 -15.45 4.67 11.48
C VAL A 173 -14.84 6.07 11.47
N ALA A 174 -13.89 6.34 12.38
CA ALA A 174 -13.32 7.68 12.55
C ALA A 174 -12.45 8.13 11.37
N LEU A 175 -11.80 7.18 10.68
CA LEU A 175 -10.82 7.50 9.63
C LEU A 175 -11.28 7.09 8.23
N HIS A 176 -12.52 6.61 8.09
CA HIS A 176 -13.11 6.37 6.78
C HIS A 176 -13.10 7.64 5.94
N GLY A 177 -12.67 7.53 4.67
CA GLY A 177 -12.59 8.65 3.75
C GLY A 177 -11.39 9.58 3.93
N ILE A 178 -10.57 9.41 4.97
CA ILE A 178 -9.35 10.22 5.15
C ILE A 178 -8.31 9.84 4.09
N THR A 179 -7.89 10.82 3.29
CA THR A 179 -6.91 10.64 2.23
C THR A 179 -5.53 11.14 2.63
N VAL A 180 -4.50 10.35 2.40
CA VAL A 180 -3.09 10.73 2.60
C VAL A 180 -2.42 10.92 1.24
N PRO A 181 -1.59 11.97 1.03
CA PRO A 181 -0.98 12.29 -0.26
C PRO A 181 0.20 11.36 -0.63
N SER A 182 0.05 10.05 -0.40
CA SER A 182 1.07 9.01 -0.66
C SER A 182 1.65 9.07 -2.07
N HIS A 183 0.81 9.33 -3.07
CA HIS A 183 1.27 9.44 -4.46
C HIS A 183 2.22 10.63 -4.68
N ARG A 184 2.00 11.77 -4.00
CA ARG A 184 2.89 12.95 -4.12
C ARG A 184 4.27 12.65 -3.55
N TRP A 185 4.33 11.93 -2.43
CA TRP A 185 5.61 11.53 -1.82
C TRP A 185 6.40 10.58 -2.71
N VAL A 186 5.74 9.53 -3.22
CA VAL A 186 6.36 8.57 -4.14
C VAL A 186 6.85 9.26 -5.41
N THR A 187 6.07 10.20 -5.95
CA THR A 187 6.48 11.00 -7.13
C THR A 187 7.70 11.85 -6.82
N LYS A 188 7.70 12.57 -5.69
CA LYS A 188 8.84 13.41 -5.28
C LYS A 188 10.13 12.60 -5.20
N VAL A 189 10.09 11.45 -4.52
CA VAL A 189 11.26 10.56 -4.40
C VAL A 189 11.69 10.05 -5.78
N ALA A 190 10.76 9.67 -6.65
CA ALA A 190 11.09 9.21 -8.00
C ALA A 190 11.79 10.30 -8.84
N LEU A 191 11.35 11.56 -8.73
CA LEU A 191 11.96 12.69 -9.44
C LEU A 191 13.35 13.02 -8.88
N GLU A 192 13.50 13.01 -7.56
CA GLU A 192 14.80 13.23 -6.91
C GLU A 192 15.82 12.16 -7.29
N LEU A 193 15.41 10.88 -7.34
CA LEU A 193 16.30 9.78 -7.69
C LEU A 193 16.61 9.69 -9.20
N SER A 194 15.66 10.07 -10.06
CA SER A 194 15.85 9.98 -11.52
C SER A 194 16.44 11.25 -12.15
N GLY A 195 16.41 12.39 -11.46
CA GLY A 195 16.84 13.69 -12.00
C GLY A 195 15.88 14.30 -13.02
N HIS A 196 14.66 13.75 -13.15
CA HIS A 196 13.64 14.29 -14.06
C HIS A 196 12.86 15.44 -13.42
N GLU A 197 12.37 16.37 -14.25
CA GLU A 197 11.42 17.41 -13.81
C GLU A 197 9.99 16.90 -13.70
N ARG A 198 9.66 15.89 -14.52
CA ARG A 198 8.30 15.34 -14.63
C ARG A 198 8.37 13.82 -14.60
N PRO A 199 7.39 13.14 -13.98
CA PRO A 199 7.38 11.70 -13.95
C PRO A 199 7.00 11.13 -15.31
N PHE A 200 7.33 9.85 -15.54
CA PHE A 200 6.75 9.11 -16.64
C PHE A 200 5.22 9.08 -16.54
N VAL A 201 4.55 9.46 -17.63
CA VAL A 201 3.09 9.44 -17.73
C VAL A 201 2.65 8.18 -18.48
N ARG A 202 1.81 7.35 -17.82
CA ARG A 202 1.31 6.06 -18.35
C ARG A 202 0.76 6.15 -19.77
N ALA A 203 -0.11 7.12 -20.05
CA ALA A 203 -0.71 7.28 -21.37
C ALA A 203 0.36 7.51 -22.48
N ARG A 204 1.34 8.37 -22.22
CA ARG A 204 2.42 8.69 -23.18
C ARG A 204 3.40 7.53 -23.33
N TRP A 205 3.74 6.89 -22.22
CA TRP A 205 4.62 5.73 -22.18
C TRP A 205 4.04 4.51 -22.91
N LYS A 206 2.71 4.34 -22.87
CA LYS A 206 1.99 3.28 -23.59
C LYS A 206 1.89 3.60 -25.09
N ALA A 207 1.65 4.86 -25.46
CA ALA A 207 1.52 5.29 -26.85
C ALA A 207 2.86 5.32 -27.61
N ASN A 208 3.97 5.64 -26.94
CA ASN A 208 5.29 5.75 -27.57
C ASN A 208 6.36 4.99 -26.77
N PRO A 209 6.93 3.90 -27.32
CA PRO A 209 8.01 3.14 -26.68
C PRO A 209 9.25 3.96 -26.33
N ASN A 210 9.52 5.01 -27.11
CA ASN A 210 10.69 5.88 -27.00
C ASN A 210 10.42 7.15 -26.14
N TYR A 211 9.24 7.28 -25.54
CA TYR A 211 8.92 8.41 -24.69
C TYR A 211 9.88 8.52 -23.50
N ARG A 212 10.45 9.72 -23.30
CA ARG A 212 11.22 10.09 -22.11
C ARG A 212 10.70 11.41 -21.54
N PRO A 213 10.59 11.56 -20.22
CA PRO A 213 10.27 12.84 -19.60
C PRO A 213 11.43 13.83 -19.69
N ALA A 214 11.14 15.12 -19.52
CA ALA A 214 12.17 16.16 -19.49
C ALA A 214 13.09 15.99 -18.27
N SER A 215 14.40 15.98 -18.51
CA SER A 215 15.45 16.00 -17.48
C SER A 215 15.69 17.43 -16.97
N GLN A 216 16.11 17.58 -15.72
CA GLN A 216 16.51 18.90 -15.23
C GLN A 216 17.66 19.46 -16.06
N PRO A 217 17.65 20.76 -16.42
CA PRO A 217 18.80 21.40 -17.02
C PRO A 217 19.98 21.32 -16.03
N SER A 218 21.14 20.91 -16.53
CA SER A 218 22.39 20.68 -15.79
C SER A 218 22.97 21.98 -15.21
N SER A 219 22.30 22.59 -14.23
CA SER A 219 22.78 23.79 -13.52
C SER A 219 23.68 23.46 -12.32
N ARG A 220 23.79 22.19 -11.92
CA ARG A 220 24.68 21.72 -10.83
C ARG A 220 26.17 21.63 -11.18
N GLN A 221 26.59 21.97 -12.40
CA GLN A 221 28.00 21.92 -12.81
C GLN A 221 28.68 23.29 -12.90
N ARG A 222 28.03 24.36 -12.41
CA ARG A 222 28.53 25.74 -12.48
C ARG A 222 29.05 26.28 -11.15
N THR A 223 29.80 25.48 -10.40
CA THR A 223 30.66 25.95 -9.29
C THR A 223 32.09 25.47 -9.52
N ALA A 224 32.70 25.98 -10.58
CA ALA A 224 34.14 26.02 -10.76
C ALA A 224 34.45 27.29 -11.56
N SER A 225 34.25 28.44 -10.93
CA SER A 225 34.86 29.69 -11.43
C SER A 225 36.37 29.56 -11.18
N PRO A 226 37.25 29.69 -12.19
CA PRO A 226 38.68 29.79 -11.92
C PRO A 226 38.95 31.09 -11.13
N PRO A 227 39.95 31.10 -10.23
CA PRO A 227 40.29 32.31 -9.49
C PRO A 227 40.74 33.41 -10.47
N PRO A 228 40.45 34.69 -10.20
CA PRO A 228 40.91 35.78 -11.05
C PRO A 228 42.45 35.85 -10.98
N LEU A 229 43.09 35.84 -12.15
CA LEU A 229 44.51 36.14 -12.30
C LEU A 229 44.73 37.61 -11.92
N LEU A 230 45.40 37.83 -10.79
CA LEU A 230 45.99 39.13 -10.45
C LEU A 230 47.22 39.33 -11.35
N HIS A 231 47.11 40.23 -12.32
CA HIS A 231 48.27 40.82 -12.99
C HIS A 231 48.46 42.25 -12.47
N ALA A 232 49.68 42.45 -11.92
CA ALA A 232 50.45 43.68 -11.70
C ALA A 232 49.73 44.92 -11.14
#